data_AF-A0A7Y5B5H5-F1
#
_entry.id   AF-A0A7Y5B5H5-F1
#
_cell.length_a   1.000
_cell.length_b   1.000
_cell.length_c   1.000
_cell.angle_alpha   90.00
_cell.angle_beta   90.00
_cell.angle_gamma   90.00
#
_symmetry.space_group_name_H-M   'P 1'
#
loop_
_entity.id
_entity.type
_entity.pdbx_description
1 polymer ?
#
loop_
_entity_poly.entity_id
_entity_poly.type
_entity_poly.pdbx_seq_one_letter_code
_entity_poly.pdbx_strand_id
1 'polypeptide(L)'
;MKRLSLILIFVMLCAHAWPARVYVMSSDHIQTDSAVVDALTDHGHNVTLGVSYPNFDGSVDLSNIDVVYFQASANWTWGDMPLLGQVQLVHWLSDPAHGLLTTEWAIWKFMAGNLRTLYRVLPITGNGAYRGTESVTYTRETANAVINAGVPNQFVFAPSSYAGTESFFVPKSNATVFYSSNYPFGDQVGAGVVGMRIPGGGRSISFSVCAGPSDFSHPDFSRLVANAVTWASLGTELKPNIYVMATRDNAMDDATLSTLQNCGYRPYVGVNYSEFVGLLYMPEVRAVYFATAHSHVFGDMPADGQQALVEFLDTPGNGLALGEWVHYIEGAGSLQILNQVFGAELNAWRTFTLMTFSRVTPNSTLDQGVPSSFDCLLDIYSGTDSHLTPINGGVRFYNSDITDDGGQPGSAVTGRQLPARGRVLHFSSTNGPTQLANENFARLFCNAFAWVMQRDAAVPGDANGDGCVDDTDLAITLSLFGQTGPGLPADFNNDETVDDTDLAIVLSNFGLGC
;
A
#
# COMPACT_ATOMS: atom_id res chain seq x y z
N MET A 1 -42.31 35.48 4.46
CA MET A 1 -41.01 35.21 3.82
C MET A 1 -39.88 35.48 4.81
N LYS A 2 -39.52 34.47 5.61
CA LYS A 2 -38.31 34.46 6.45
C LYS A 2 -37.42 33.35 5.89
N ARG A 3 -36.26 33.71 5.35
CA ARG A 3 -35.26 32.76 4.87
C ARG A 3 -34.67 32.05 6.08
N LEU A 4 -34.95 30.76 6.23
CA LEU A 4 -34.16 29.89 7.11
C LEU A 4 -32.83 29.63 6.39
N SER A 5 -31.73 30.09 6.97
CA SER A 5 -30.39 29.68 6.55
C SER A 5 -30.17 28.24 7.00
N LEU A 6 -30.01 27.35 6.02
CA LEU A 6 -29.57 25.98 6.21
C LEU A 6 -28.10 26.01 6.67
N ILE A 7 -27.85 25.76 7.95
CA ILE A 7 -26.49 25.53 8.47
C ILE A 7 -26.12 24.11 8.06
N LEU A 8 -25.28 23.99 7.03
CA LEU A 8 -24.65 22.74 6.64
C LEU A 8 -23.60 22.40 7.71
N ILE A 9 -23.95 21.54 8.67
CA ILE A 9 -22.98 20.99 9.63
C ILE A 9 -22.16 19.96 8.86
N PHE A 10 -20.96 20.35 8.44
CA PHE A 10 -19.93 19.41 7.99
C PHE A 10 -19.46 18.64 9.22
N VAL A 11 -20.09 17.48 9.48
CA VAL A 11 -19.49 16.49 10.38
C VAL A 11 -18.31 15.91 9.63
N MET A 12 -17.12 16.49 9.82
CA MET A 12 -15.88 15.74 9.59
C MET A 12 -15.96 14.52 10.50
N LEU A 13 -16.20 13.34 9.93
CA LEU A 13 -15.79 12.10 10.57
C LEU A 13 -14.26 12.17 10.69
N CYS A 14 -13.77 12.66 11.84
CA CYS A 14 -12.44 12.31 12.28
C CYS A 14 -12.44 10.79 12.43
N ALA A 15 -11.78 10.10 11.50
CA ALA A 15 -11.46 8.69 11.61
C ALA A 15 -10.80 8.48 12.99
N HIS A 16 -11.55 7.96 13.96
CA HIS A 16 -10.96 7.50 15.20
C HIS A 16 -10.18 6.24 14.85
N ALA A 17 -8.87 6.40 14.66
CA ALA A 17 -7.97 5.27 14.64
C ALA A 17 -8.12 4.55 15.98
N TRP A 18 -8.30 3.23 15.93
CA TRP A 18 -8.49 2.41 17.12
C TRP A 18 -7.28 2.53 18.06
N PRO A 19 -7.46 2.35 19.38
CA PRO A 19 -6.37 2.43 20.34
C PRO A 19 -5.33 1.34 20.07
N ALA A 20 -4.14 1.72 19.62
CA ALA A 20 -3.03 0.78 19.40
C ALA A 20 -2.60 0.07 20.69
N ARG A 21 -2.25 -1.22 20.57
CA ARG A 21 -1.64 -2.04 21.62
C ARG A 21 -0.13 -1.88 21.55
N VAL A 22 0.46 -1.26 22.56
CA VAL A 22 1.87 -0.87 22.57
C VAL A 22 2.64 -1.68 23.59
N TYR A 23 3.73 -2.30 23.17
CA TYR A 23 4.72 -2.90 24.06
C TYR A 23 5.89 -1.94 24.25
N VAL A 24 6.05 -1.40 25.45
CA VAL A 24 7.17 -0.52 25.81
C VAL A 24 8.26 -1.38 26.43
N MET A 25 9.43 -1.45 25.79
CA MET A 25 10.61 -2.05 26.41
C MET A 25 11.04 -1.21 27.61
N SER A 26 11.22 -1.82 28.78
CA SER A 26 11.68 -1.09 29.96
C SER A 26 13.06 -0.44 29.74
N SER A 27 13.22 0.79 30.23
CA SER A 27 14.55 1.40 30.38
C SER A 27 15.23 1.05 31.71
N ASP A 28 14.55 0.24 32.55
CA ASP A 28 14.90 -0.09 33.93
C ASP A 28 15.06 1.15 34.81
N HIS A 29 14.33 2.22 34.45
CA HIS A 29 14.28 3.48 35.17
C HIS A 29 12.84 3.93 35.29
N ILE A 30 12.27 3.72 36.49
CA ILE A 30 10.84 3.85 36.76
C ILE A 30 10.23 5.17 36.27
N GLN A 31 10.93 6.30 36.43
CA GLN A 31 10.40 7.59 36.01
C GLN A 31 10.31 7.72 34.49
N THR A 32 11.27 7.14 33.76
CA THR A 32 11.29 7.16 32.30
C THR A 32 10.22 6.21 31.75
N ASP A 33 10.10 5.03 32.35
CA ASP A 33 9.09 4.04 31.98
C ASP A 33 7.67 4.59 32.21
N SER A 34 7.41 5.16 33.40
CA SER A 34 6.13 5.80 33.70
C SER A 34 5.83 6.97 32.76
N ALA A 35 6.81 7.82 32.44
CA ALA A 35 6.59 8.95 31.54
C ALA A 35 6.09 8.53 30.15
N VAL A 36 6.64 7.46 29.57
CA VAL A 36 6.20 6.92 28.27
C VAL A 36 4.85 6.23 28.39
N VAL A 37 4.67 5.39 29.42
CA VAL A 37 3.43 4.65 29.65
C VAL A 37 2.25 5.59 29.87
N ASP A 38 2.42 6.60 30.73
CA ASP A 38 1.38 7.58 31.06
C ASP A 38 1.05 8.41 29.82
N ALA A 39 2.05 8.94 29.10
CA ALA A 39 1.84 9.72 27.89
C ALA A 39 1.02 8.98 26.82
N LEU A 40 1.37 7.71 26.55
CA LEU A 40 0.66 6.92 25.56
C LEU A 40 -0.76 6.53 26.04
N THR A 41 -0.92 6.22 27.32
CA THR A 41 -2.22 5.88 27.92
C THR A 41 -3.16 7.09 27.92
N ASP A 42 -2.67 8.28 28.28
CA ASP A 42 -3.41 9.53 28.28
C ASP A 42 -3.89 9.94 26.87
N HIS A 43 -3.16 9.48 25.84
CA HIS A 43 -3.54 9.62 24.44
C HIS A 43 -4.35 8.43 23.88
N GLY A 44 -4.80 7.53 24.75
CA GLY A 44 -5.80 6.50 24.44
C GLY A 44 -5.22 5.17 23.96
N HIS A 45 -3.90 4.97 23.99
CA HIS A 45 -3.31 3.67 23.63
C HIS A 45 -3.37 2.67 24.78
N ASN A 46 -3.38 1.38 24.45
CA ASN A 46 -3.28 0.31 25.44
C ASN A 46 -1.81 -0.10 25.61
N VAL A 47 -1.21 0.19 26.74
CA VAL A 47 0.24 0.09 26.94
C VAL A 47 0.59 -1.06 27.88
N THR A 48 1.51 -1.93 27.43
CA THR A 48 2.13 -2.97 28.24
C THR A 48 3.60 -2.60 28.45
N LEU A 49 4.01 -2.41 29.71
CA LEU A 49 5.43 -2.30 30.06
C LEU A 49 6.05 -3.70 30.07
N GLY A 50 7.14 -3.85 29.33
CA GLY A 50 7.81 -5.12 29.09
C GLY A 50 9.19 -5.23 29.72
N VAL A 51 9.91 -6.29 29.34
CA VAL A 51 11.33 -6.44 29.69
C VAL A 51 12.17 -5.36 29.00
N SER A 52 13.33 -5.05 29.57
CA SER A 52 14.29 -4.18 28.92
C SER A 52 14.95 -4.84 27.72
N TYR A 53 15.42 -4.02 26.78
CA TYR A 53 15.97 -4.53 25.52
C TYR A 53 17.14 -5.53 25.66
N PRO A 54 18.03 -5.49 26.69
CA PRO A 54 19.05 -6.54 26.87
C PRO A 54 18.46 -7.89 27.30
N ASN A 55 17.24 -7.87 27.86
CA ASN A 55 16.50 -9.06 28.28
C ASN A 55 15.45 -9.50 27.23
N PHE A 56 15.30 -8.76 26.13
CA PHE A 56 14.41 -9.12 25.03
C PHE A 56 15.08 -10.22 24.18
N ASP A 57 14.94 -11.46 24.61
CA ASP A 57 15.69 -12.63 24.10
C ASP A 57 14.97 -13.41 22.98
N GLY A 58 13.81 -12.92 22.53
CA GLY A 58 12.97 -13.60 21.55
C GLY A 58 11.85 -14.45 22.16
N SER A 59 11.72 -14.51 23.49
CA SER A 59 10.66 -15.27 24.17
C SER A 59 9.37 -14.48 24.44
N VAL A 60 9.39 -13.16 24.26
CA VAL A 60 8.23 -12.29 24.49
C VAL A 60 7.16 -12.56 23.42
N ASP A 61 5.90 -12.73 23.83
CA ASP A 61 4.78 -12.86 22.90
C ASP A 61 4.35 -11.49 22.37
N LEU A 62 4.47 -11.28 21.05
CA LEU A 62 4.08 -10.05 20.35
C LEU A 62 2.78 -10.22 19.53
N SER A 63 2.11 -11.37 19.58
CA SER A 63 0.93 -11.67 18.75
C SER A 63 -0.23 -10.68 18.91
N ASN A 64 -0.32 -10.06 20.10
CA ASN A 64 -1.33 -9.06 20.44
C ASN A 64 -0.77 -7.63 20.55
N ILE A 65 0.37 -7.36 19.94
CA ILE A 65 1.01 -6.04 19.95
C ILE A 65 0.93 -5.45 18.55
N ASP A 66 0.60 -4.17 18.46
CA ASP A 66 0.58 -3.41 17.20
C ASP A 66 1.88 -2.62 17.03
N VAL A 67 2.40 -2.04 18.12
CA VAL A 67 3.62 -1.24 18.11
C VAL A 67 4.57 -1.65 19.23
N VAL A 68 5.84 -1.84 18.90
CA VAL A 68 6.92 -1.92 19.88
C VAL A 68 7.57 -0.56 20.03
N TYR A 69 7.55 -0.01 21.24
CA TYR A 69 8.32 1.17 21.63
C TYR A 69 9.65 0.69 22.21
N PHE A 70 10.72 0.79 21.42
CA PHE A 70 12.07 0.41 21.82
C PHE A 70 12.73 1.57 22.58
N GLN A 71 12.56 1.57 23.90
CA GLN A 71 13.15 2.54 24.81
C GLN A 71 14.60 2.17 25.19
N ALA A 72 15.54 2.57 24.35
CA ALA A 72 16.94 2.63 24.75
C ALA A 72 17.21 4.04 25.30
N SER A 73 16.99 4.22 26.60
CA SER A 73 17.18 5.51 27.30
C SER A 73 18.16 5.35 28.47
N ALA A 74 17.68 5.28 29.70
CA ALA A 74 18.52 5.21 30.91
C ALA A 74 19.45 3.98 30.99
N ASN A 75 19.15 2.91 30.25
CA ASN A 75 19.92 1.68 30.16
C ASN A 75 20.81 1.59 28.91
N TRP A 76 21.17 2.72 28.28
CA TRP A 76 21.96 2.72 27.03
C TRP A 76 23.35 2.07 27.15
N THR A 77 23.96 2.13 28.34
CA THR A 77 25.28 1.52 28.63
C THR A 77 25.23 0.00 28.77
N TRP A 78 24.05 -0.59 28.86
CA TRP A 78 23.90 -2.02 29.13
C TRP A 78 24.14 -2.83 27.86
N GLY A 79 24.18 -4.16 27.98
CA GLY A 79 24.48 -5.07 26.87
C GLY A 79 23.63 -4.85 25.62
N ASP A 80 23.98 -5.50 24.51
CA ASP A 80 23.16 -5.45 23.29
C ASP A 80 21.86 -6.23 23.47
N MET A 81 20.84 -5.94 22.65
CA MET A 81 19.68 -6.82 22.52
C MET A 81 20.16 -8.18 22.01
N PRO A 82 19.78 -9.31 22.62
CA PRO A 82 20.13 -10.64 22.13
C PRO A 82 19.74 -10.82 20.66
N LEU A 83 20.56 -11.56 19.90
CA LEU A 83 20.34 -11.77 18.46
C LEU A 83 18.93 -12.30 18.14
N LEU A 84 18.43 -13.24 18.95
CA LEU A 84 17.11 -13.82 18.76
C LEU A 84 15.99 -12.79 18.97
N GLY A 85 16.14 -11.84 19.90
CA GLY A 85 15.22 -10.72 20.05
C GLY A 85 15.22 -9.79 18.86
N GLN A 86 16.40 -9.48 18.31
CA GLN A 86 16.48 -8.65 17.10
C GLN A 86 15.84 -9.35 15.90
N VAL A 87 16.06 -10.67 15.74
CA VAL A 87 15.43 -11.49 14.69
C VAL A 87 13.91 -11.52 14.86
N GLN A 88 13.41 -11.69 16.09
CA GLN A 88 11.98 -11.67 16.38
C GLN A 88 11.34 -10.34 15.94
N LEU A 89 11.93 -9.20 16.27
CA LEU A 89 11.40 -7.88 15.87
C LEU A 89 11.42 -7.69 14.36
N VAL A 90 12.49 -8.09 13.66
CA VAL A 90 12.53 -7.99 12.19
C VAL A 90 11.48 -8.89 11.54
N HIS A 91 11.31 -10.12 12.04
CA HIS A 91 10.27 -11.04 11.55
C HIS A 91 8.87 -10.50 11.84
N TRP A 92 8.62 -10.01 13.05
CA TRP A 92 7.35 -9.40 13.43
C TRP A 92 7.05 -8.17 12.54
N LEU A 93 8.02 -7.29 12.31
CA LEU A 93 7.86 -6.15 11.39
C LEU A 93 7.76 -6.52 9.91
N SER A 94 7.93 -7.78 9.54
CA SER A 94 7.62 -8.23 8.18
C SER A 94 6.11 -8.24 7.93
N ASP A 95 5.28 -8.23 8.98
CA ASP A 95 3.85 -7.96 8.84
C ASP A 95 3.60 -6.44 8.76
N PRO A 96 2.90 -5.96 7.72
CA PRO A 96 2.54 -4.56 7.57
C PRO A 96 1.59 -3.99 8.62
N ALA A 97 0.95 -4.83 9.43
CA ALA A 97 0.13 -4.40 10.56
C ALA A 97 0.95 -3.87 11.75
N HIS A 98 2.27 -4.05 11.73
CA HIS A 98 3.12 -3.82 12.89
C HIS A 98 4.02 -2.59 12.75
N GLY A 99 4.34 -1.98 13.89
CA GLY A 99 5.12 -0.75 13.98
C GLY A 99 6.28 -0.81 14.96
N LEU A 100 7.40 -0.17 14.63
CA LEU A 100 8.53 0.04 15.53
C LEU A 100 8.77 1.52 15.77
N LEU A 101 8.83 1.92 17.03
CA LEU A 101 9.23 3.26 17.42
C LEU A 101 10.54 3.19 18.20
N THR A 102 11.53 4.02 17.84
CA THR A 102 12.81 4.09 18.55
C THR A 102 13.14 5.50 19.00
N THR A 103 13.89 5.61 20.09
CA THR A 103 14.48 6.87 20.58
C THR A 103 16.01 6.82 20.49
N GLU A 104 16.65 7.95 20.78
CA GLU A 104 18.05 8.23 20.46
C GLU A 104 19.05 7.11 20.69
N TRP A 105 19.22 6.59 21.93
CA TRP A 105 20.36 5.70 22.17
C TRP A 105 20.27 4.38 21.42
N ALA A 106 19.09 3.98 20.94
CA ALA A 106 18.98 2.85 20.02
C ALA A 106 19.82 3.10 18.76
N ILE A 107 19.85 4.35 18.28
CA ILE A 107 20.59 4.76 17.09
C ILE A 107 22.09 4.85 17.36
N TRP A 108 22.48 5.46 18.48
CA TRP A 108 23.89 5.50 18.86
C TRP A 108 24.47 4.10 19.04
N LYS A 109 23.73 3.18 19.69
CA LYS A 109 24.15 1.78 19.84
C LYS A 109 24.34 1.10 18.50
N PHE A 110 23.42 1.34 17.56
CA PHE A 110 23.58 0.89 16.18
C PHE A 110 24.90 1.38 15.57
N MET A 111 25.20 2.68 15.70
CA MET A 111 26.44 3.27 15.18
C MET A 111 27.70 2.71 15.87
N ALA A 112 27.61 2.33 17.14
CA ALA A 112 28.66 1.63 17.88
C ALA A 112 28.83 0.15 17.47
N GLY A 113 28.08 -0.33 16.47
CA GLY A 113 28.19 -1.67 15.92
C GLY A 113 27.30 -2.72 16.59
N ASN A 114 26.35 -2.30 17.44
CA ASN A 114 25.33 -3.13 18.08
C ASN A 114 24.05 -3.16 17.24
N LEU A 115 23.02 -3.91 17.65
CA LEU A 115 21.69 -3.92 17.01
C LEU A 115 21.72 -4.18 15.48
N ARG A 116 22.72 -4.93 15.01
CA ARG A 116 23.05 -5.04 13.57
C ARG A 116 21.90 -5.58 12.72
N THR A 117 21.08 -6.46 13.30
CA THR A 117 19.94 -7.05 12.59
C THR A 117 18.81 -6.03 12.41
N LEU A 118 18.59 -5.15 13.40
CA LEU A 118 17.55 -4.12 13.36
C LEU A 118 17.88 -2.99 12.38
N TYR A 119 19.14 -2.82 11.98
CA TYR A 119 19.55 -1.74 11.06
C TYR A 119 18.67 -1.64 9.82
N ARG A 120 18.26 -2.79 9.25
CA ARG A 120 17.48 -2.83 8.01
C ARG A 120 16.09 -2.20 8.17
N VAL A 121 15.54 -2.25 9.38
CA VAL A 121 14.19 -1.76 9.69
C VAL A 121 14.19 -0.37 10.33
N LEU A 122 15.34 0.28 10.52
CA LEU A 122 15.40 1.66 11.04
C LEU A 122 15.33 2.68 9.89
N PRO A 123 14.67 3.85 10.09
CA PRO A 123 14.49 4.87 9.05
C PRO A 123 15.72 5.76 8.83
N ILE A 124 16.75 5.63 9.68
CA ILE A 124 17.90 6.52 9.71
C ILE A 124 19.23 5.76 9.55
N THR A 125 20.26 6.54 9.31
CA THR A 125 21.68 6.24 9.46
C THR A 125 22.28 7.35 10.35
N GLY A 126 23.57 7.26 10.66
CA GLY A 126 24.23 8.29 11.45
C GLY A 126 25.74 8.30 11.25
N ASN A 127 26.41 9.18 11.99
CA ASN A 127 27.86 9.27 12.06
C ASN A 127 28.38 9.15 13.51
N GLY A 128 27.50 8.81 14.46
CA GLY A 128 27.81 8.71 15.89
C GLY A 128 27.88 10.04 16.65
N ALA A 129 27.57 11.17 16.00
CA ALA A 129 27.54 12.47 16.65
C ALA A 129 26.29 12.62 17.54
N TYR A 130 26.51 13.10 18.77
CA TYR A 130 25.48 13.47 19.72
C TYR A 130 25.86 14.76 20.44
N ARG A 131 24.88 15.41 21.05
CA ARG A 131 25.07 16.65 21.84
C ARG A 131 24.35 16.57 23.18
N GLY A 132 24.76 17.44 24.10
CA GLY A 132 23.95 17.86 25.23
C GLY A 132 23.44 19.28 24.98
N THR A 133 22.14 19.50 25.03
CA THR A 133 21.50 20.82 24.88
C THR A 133 20.39 21.00 25.91
N GLU A 134 20.15 22.24 26.34
CA GLU A 134 19.03 22.58 27.23
C GLU A 134 17.70 22.73 26.49
N SER A 135 17.76 22.82 25.16
CA SER A 135 16.60 23.10 24.32
C SER A 135 16.75 22.45 22.94
N VAL A 136 15.67 21.80 22.50
CA VAL A 136 15.51 21.27 21.14
C VAL A 136 14.31 21.96 20.50
N THR A 137 14.46 22.36 19.24
CA THR A 137 13.34 22.88 18.44
C THR A 137 13.04 21.88 17.34
N TYR A 138 11.82 21.36 17.32
CA TYR A 138 11.30 20.59 16.21
C TYR A 138 10.50 21.50 15.28
N THR A 139 10.84 21.48 13.98
CA THR A 139 10.15 22.23 12.93
C THR A 139 9.64 21.27 11.87
N ARG A 140 8.34 21.32 11.59
CA ARG A 140 7.70 20.43 10.62
C ARG A 140 8.31 20.64 9.24
N GLU A 141 8.74 19.53 8.66
CA GLU A 141 9.33 19.50 7.32
C GLU A 141 8.33 18.90 6.32
N THR A 142 7.83 17.69 6.62
CA THR A 142 6.80 17.03 5.82
C THR A 142 5.47 16.96 6.56
N ALA A 143 4.39 17.42 5.93
CA ALA A 143 3.05 17.31 6.49
C ALA A 143 2.48 15.89 6.35
N ASN A 144 1.92 15.35 7.43
CA ASN A 144 1.20 14.10 7.49
C ASN A 144 0.03 14.26 8.48
N ALA A 145 -1.18 13.91 8.03
CA ALA A 145 -2.41 14.15 8.77
C ALA A 145 -2.47 13.46 10.14
N VAL A 146 -1.78 12.30 10.29
CA VAL A 146 -1.75 11.53 11.53
C VAL A 146 -0.64 12.06 12.44
N ILE A 147 0.59 12.14 11.94
CA ILE A 147 1.74 12.62 12.73
C ILE A 147 1.52 14.02 13.27
N ASN A 148 0.97 14.93 12.46
CA ASN A 148 0.79 16.33 12.84
C ASN A 148 -0.55 16.63 13.50
N ALA A 149 -1.40 15.63 13.78
CA ALA A 149 -2.72 15.85 14.37
C ALA A 149 -2.62 16.57 15.73
N GLY A 150 -3.07 17.82 15.78
CA GLY A 150 -3.02 18.63 16.99
C GLY A 150 -1.61 19.00 17.48
N VAL A 151 -0.56 18.81 16.66
CA VAL A 151 0.82 19.23 16.95
C VAL A 151 1.14 20.46 16.10
N PRO A 152 1.70 21.54 16.67
CA PRO A 152 2.03 22.74 15.92
C PRO A 152 3.13 22.49 14.87
N ASN A 153 3.25 23.43 13.93
CA ASN A 153 4.29 23.39 12.90
C ASN A 153 5.69 23.50 13.50
N GLN A 154 5.82 24.10 14.68
CA GLN A 154 7.09 24.23 15.39
C GLN A 154 6.81 24.29 16.89
N PHE A 155 7.65 23.62 17.67
CA PHE A 155 7.65 23.73 19.13
C PHE A 155 9.04 23.53 19.71
N VAL A 156 9.23 24.03 20.93
CA VAL A 156 10.51 24.04 21.64
C VAL A 156 10.31 23.33 22.97
N PHE A 157 11.17 22.38 23.30
CA PHE A 157 11.09 21.62 24.54
C PHE A 157 12.48 21.41 25.15
N ALA A 158 12.50 21.12 26.45
CA ALA A 158 13.71 20.77 27.19
C ALA A 158 13.89 19.24 27.18
N PRO A 159 14.93 18.70 26.53
CA PRO A 159 15.11 17.26 26.44
C PRO A 159 15.60 16.67 27.76
N SER A 160 15.25 15.41 28.03
CA SER A 160 15.89 14.62 29.09
C SER A 160 17.33 14.30 28.69
N SER A 161 18.22 14.18 29.68
CA SER A 161 19.64 13.87 29.44
C SER A 161 20.05 12.57 30.10
N TYR A 162 20.59 11.64 29.30
CA TYR A 162 21.18 10.39 29.77
C TYR A 162 22.63 10.28 29.28
N ALA A 163 23.48 11.25 29.65
CA ALA A 163 24.83 11.47 29.10
C ALA A 163 24.86 12.05 27.67
N GLY A 164 23.77 12.71 27.29
CA GLY A 164 23.47 13.22 25.97
C GLY A 164 21.96 13.45 25.89
N THR A 165 21.54 14.33 24.98
CA THR A 165 20.12 14.70 24.84
C THR A 165 19.60 14.46 23.43
N GLU A 166 20.49 14.49 22.43
CA GLU A 166 20.09 14.33 21.03
C GLU A 166 21.24 13.81 20.14
N SER A 167 20.93 12.89 19.23
CA SER A 167 21.86 12.36 18.23
C SER A 167 21.55 12.92 16.86
N PHE A 168 22.59 13.11 16.05
CA PHE A 168 22.45 13.61 14.69
C PHE A 168 21.95 12.50 13.75
N PHE A 169 20.74 12.65 13.25
CA PHE A 169 20.14 11.69 12.31
C PHE A 169 20.42 12.08 10.85
N VAL A 170 20.81 11.06 10.08
CA VAL A 170 20.87 11.13 8.62
C VAL A 170 19.79 10.19 8.07
N PRO A 171 18.66 10.71 7.54
CA PRO A 171 17.58 9.87 6.98
C PRO A 171 18.08 8.95 5.87
N LYS A 172 17.51 7.74 5.78
CA LYS A 172 17.68 6.90 4.58
C LYS A 172 16.96 7.51 3.38
N SER A 173 17.38 7.15 2.17
CA SER A 173 16.79 7.70 0.93
C SER A 173 15.29 7.44 0.76
N ASN A 174 14.77 6.36 1.35
CA ASN A 174 13.35 6.00 1.33
C ASN A 174 12.61 6.41 2.62
N ALA A 175 13.23 7.22 3.48
CA ALA A 175 12.62 7.71 4.72
C ALA A 175 12.07 9.13 4.53
N THR A 176 11.09 9.47 5.36
CA THR A 176 10.44 10.78 5.42
C THR A 176 10.82 11.49 6.70
N VAL A 177 11.31 12.72 6.57
CA VAL A 177 11.51 13.61 7.72
C VAL A 177 10.22 14.36 8.00
N PHE A 178 9.56 14.05 9.11
CA PHE A 178 8.35 14.75 9.53
C PHE A 178 8.69 16.06 10.25
N TYR A 179 9.71 16.03 11.10
CA TYR A 179 10.24 17.21 11.78
C TYR A 179 11.76 17.25 11.68
N SER A 180 12.31 18.39 11.30
CA SER A 180 13.73 18.71 11.48
C SER A 180 13.99 19.17 12.90
N SER A 181 15.23 19.03 13.36
CA SER A 181 15.73 19.50 14.65
C SER A 181 16.71 20.65 14.46
N ASN A 182 16.76 21.60 15.39
CA ASN A 182 17.80 22.64 15.42
C ASN A 182 19.21 22.13 15.77
N TYR A 183 19.56 20.88 15.46
CA TYR A 183 20.90 20.34 15.60
C TYR A 183 21.75 20.76 14.39
N PRO A 184 22.73 21.68 14.54
CA PRO A 184 23.68 21.99 13.48
C PRO A 184 24.77 20.91 13.36
N PHE A 185 25.03 20.43 12.14
CA PHE A 185 26.20 19.62 11.83
C PHE A 185 26.80 20.02 10.48
N GLY A 186 27.86 20.82 10.52
CA GLY A 186 28.36 21.51 9.33
C GLY A 186 27.29 22.46 8.77
N ASP A 187 27.00 22.35 7.47
CA ASP A 187 25.98 23.15 6.78
C ASP A 187 24.58 22.53 6.81
N GLN A 188 24.40 21.41 7.53
CA GLN A 188 23.13 20.67 7.60
C GLN A 188 22.39 20.89 8.93
N VAL A 189 21.07 20.80 8.85
CA VAL A 189 20.16 20.77 10.00
C VAL A 189 19.74 19.31 10.21
N GLY A 190 19.93 18.79 11.42
CA GLY A 190 19.66 17.39 11.75
C GLY A 190 18.18 17.03 11.64
N ALA A 191 17.87 15.78 11.28
CA ALA A 191 16.50 15.30 11.30
C ALA A 191 16.06 15.00 12.75
N GLY A 192 14.85 15.43 13.13
CA GLY A 192 14.31 15.24 14.47
C GLY A 192 13.41 14.00 14.57
N VAL A 193 12.43 13.88 13.67
CA VAL A 193 11.49 12.77 13.61
C VAL A 193 11.47 12.21 12.21
N VAL A 194 11.90 10.96 12.06
CA VAL A 194 12.08 10.31 10.75
C VAL A 194 11.29 9.02 10.72
N GLY A 195 10.37 8.88 9.78
CA GLY A 195 9.61 7.66 9.54
C GLY A 195 10.01 6.97 8.25
N MET A 196 9.82 5.66 8.17
CA MET A 196 10.03 4.87 6.96
C MET A 196 9.01 3.74 6.92
N ARG A 197 8.58 3.39 5.71
CA ARG A 197 7.88 2.13 5.45
C ARG A 197 8.91 1.07 5.11
N ILE A 198 8.84 -0.07 5.80
CA ILE A 198 9.69 -1.23 5.51
C ILE A 198 9.12 -1.90 4.25
N PRO A 199 9.91 -2.10 3.17
CA PRO A 199 9.42 -2.78 1.98
C PRO A 199 8.82 -4.15 2.33
N GLY A 200 7.58 -4.40 1.90
CA GLY A 200 6.83 -5.63 2.20
C GLY A 200 6.36 -5.79 3.65
N GLY A 201 6.71 -4.86 4.55
CA GLY A 201 6.41 -4.96 5.99
C GLY A 201 5.81 -3.70 6.58
N GLY A 202 6.00 -3.58 7.90
CA GLY A 202 5.46 -2.55 8.77
C GLY A 202 6.06 -1.17 8.60
N ARG A 203 5.91 -0.35 9.64
CA ARG A 203 6.47 1.01 9.70
C ARG A 203 7.47 1.14 10.83
N SER A 204 8.47 1.98 10.61
CA SER A 204 9.43 2.36 11.64
C SER A 204 9.51 3.87 11.76
N ILE A 205 9.60 4.40 12.97
CA ILE A 205 9.78 5.83 13.22
C ILE A 205 10.78 6.06 14.36
N SER A 206 11.68 7.02 14.16
CA SER A 206 12.76 7.32 15.10
C SER A 206 12.73 8.78 15.53
N PHE A 207 12.92 9.00 16.83
CA PHE A 207 13.08 10.32 17.44
C PHE A 207 14.53 10.58 17.80
N SER A 208 15.04 11.77 17.48
CA SER A 208 16.45 12.15 17.68
C SER A 208 16.87 12.27 19.14
N VAL A 209 15.91 12.39 20.06
CA VAL A 209 16.14 12.68 21.49
C VAL A 209 16.04 11.43 22.38
N CYS A 210 16.70 11.52 23.53
CA CYS A 210 16.70 10.61 24.68
C CYS A 210 15.34 10.47 25.40
N ALA A 211 14.20 10.58 24.69
CA ALA A 211 12.87 10.82 25.23
C ALA A 211 12.64 10.26 26.65
N GLY A 212 12.48 11.16 27.62
CA GLY A 212 12.27 10.85 29.03
C GLY A 212 11.32 11.86 29.69
N PRO A 213 11.29 11.93 31.04
CA PRO A 213 10.30 12.70 31.77
C PRO A 213 10.20 14.18 31.37
N SER A 214 11.32 14.85 31.09
CA SER A 214 11.31 16.25 30.68
C SER A 214 10.65 16.45 29.32
N ASP A 215 10.89 15.54 28.36
CA ASP A 215 10.31 15.58 27.02
C ASP A 215 8.80 15.35 27.08
N PHE A 216 8.37 14.29 27.78
CA PHE A 216 6.95 13.93 27.92
C PHE A 216 6.14 14.92 28.75
N SER A 217 6.78 15.76 29.57
CA SER A 217 6.11 16.88 30.23
C SER A 217 5.65 17.96 29.25
N HIS A 218 6.20 18.00 28.03
CA HIS A 218 5.77 18.93 26.99
C HIS A 218 4.57 18.36 26.21
N PRO A 219 3.41 19.05 26.19
CA PRO A 219 2.17 18.49 25.62
C PRO A 219 2.28 18.17 24.13
N ASP A 220 3.00 18.98 23.36
CA ASP A 220 3.18 18.73 21.92
C ASP A 220 4.13 17.56 21.65
N PHE A 221 5.13 17.32 22.51
CA PHE A 221 6.04 16.19 22.35
C PHE A 221 5.32 14.89 22.70
N SER A 222 4.61 14.88 23.83
CA SER A 222 3.77 13.74 24.26
C SER A 222 2.77 13.35 23.16
N ARG A 223 2.03 14.33 22.63
CA ARG A 223 1.10 14.13 21.51
C ARG A 223 1.79 13.65 20.25
N LEU A 224 2.95 14.20 19.90
CA LEU A 224 3.70 13.78 18.72
C LEU A 224 4.15 12.31 18.81
N VAL A 225 4.57 11.85 19.98
CA VAL A 225 4.92 10.44 20.21
C VAL A 225 3.68 9.54 20.10
N ALA A 226 2.54 9.94 20.67
CA ALA A 226 1.29 9.19 20.53
C ALA A 226 0.79 9.14 19.06
N ASN A 227 0.87 10.25 18.34
CA ASN A 227 0.58 10.30 16.92
C ASN A 227 1.53 9.40 16.11
N ALA A 228 2.81 9.33 16.49
CA ALA A 228 3.79 8.44 15.88
C ALA A 228 3.46 6.96 16.14
N VAL A 229 3.01 6.61 17.33
CA VAL A 229 2.48 5.27 17.64
C VAL A 229 1.27 4.96 16.75
N THR A 230 0.29 5.87 16.67
CA THR A 230 -0.88 5.71 15.79
C THR A 230 -0.43 5.53 14.34
N TRP A 231 0.46 6.38 13.84
CA TRP A 231 0.97 6.27 12.47
C TRP A 231 1.71 4.96 12.20
N ALA A 232 2.46 4.46 13.18
CA ALA A 232 3.18 3.20 13.09
C ALA A 232 2.24 1.98 13.19
N SER A 233 1.15 2.09 13.97
CA SER A 233 0.13 1.04 14.15
C SER A 233 -0.89 0.99 13.02
N LEU A 234 -1.02 2.08 12.26
CA LEU A 234 -1.81 2.07 11.04
C LEU A 234 -1.17 1.03 10.13
N GLY A 235 -1.74 -0.18 10.13
CA GLY A 235 -1.41 -1.17 9.14
C GLY A 235 -1.41 -0.48 7.78
N THR A 236 -0.46 -0.81 6.91
CA THR A 236 -0.71 -0.45 5.52
C THR A 236 -1.94 -1.24 5.14
N GLU A 237 -3.00 -0.57 4.68
CA GLU A 237 -4.03 -1.22 3.88
C GLU A 237 -3.24 -2.05 2.87
N LEU A 238 -3.24 -3.36 3.10
CA LEU A 238 -2.49 -4.27 2.27
C LEU A 238 -3.15 -4.15 0.93
N LYS A 239 -2.40 -3.68 -0.06
CA LYS A 239 -2.93 -3.82 -1.38
C LYS A 239 -3.10 -5.33 -1.63
N PRO A 240 -4.21 -5.76 -2.26
CA PRO A 240 -4.62 -7.15 -2.26
C PRO A 240 -3.56 -8.11 -2.81
N ASN A 241 -3.71 -9.41 -2.54
CA ASN A 241 -2.82 -10.41 -3.11
C ASN A 241 -2.94 -10.41 -4.64
N ILE A 242 -1.81 -10.47 -5.32
CA ILE A 242 -1.73 -10.57 -6.78
C ILE A 242 -1.18 -11.95 -7.11
N TYR A 243 -1.94 -12.74 -7.86
CA TYR A 243 -1.43 -13.98 -8.42
C TYR A 243 -0.67 -13.68 -9.71
N VAL A 244 0.62 -13.98 -9.75
CA VAL A 244 1.47 -13.84 -10.93
C VAL A 244 1.62 -15.22 -11.56
N MET A 245 1.18 -15.38 -12.81
CA MET A 245 1.45 -16.61 -13.56
C MET A 245 2.94 -16.71 -13.87
N ALA A 246 3.56 -17.85 -13.54
CA ALA A 246 4.98 -18.05 -13.83
C ALA A 246 5.25 -18.00 -15.33
N THR A 247 6.17 -17.14 -15.73
CA THR A 247 6.54 -16.94 -17.13
C THR A 247 7.49 -18.02 -17.64
N ARG A 248 8.08 -18.81 -16.72
CA ARG A 248 9.24 -19.71 -16.92
C ARG A 248 10.54 -18.97 -17.25
N ASP A 249 10.56 -17.64 -17.13
CA ASP A 249 11.76 -16.81 -17.11
C ASP A 249 11.90 -16.19 -15.71
N ASN A 250 12.84 -16.70 -14.92
CA ASN A 250 13.07 -16.24 -13.55
C ASN A 250 13.37 -14.73 -13.49
N ALA A 251 14.03 -14.16 -14.50
CA ALA A 251 14.36 -12.73 -14.48
C ALA A 251 13.09 -11.87 -14.59
N MET A 252 12.15 -12.28 -15.45
CA MET A 252 10.87 -11.62 -15.63
C MET A 252 9.96 -11.80 -14.39
N ASP A 253 9.92 -13.01 -13.82
CA ASP A 253 9.18 -13.30 -12.59
C ASP A 253 9.72 -12.47 -11.41
N ASP A 254 11.04 -12.45 -11.21
CA ASP A 254 11.69 -11.69 -10.13
C ASP A 254 11.50 -10.17 -10.27
N ALA A 255 11.58 -9.63 -11.49
CA ALA A 255 11.34 -8.22 -11.75
C ALA A 255 9.89 -7.82 -11.47
N THR A 256 8.94 -8.68 -11.86
CA THR A 256 7.50 -8.49 -11.60
C THR A 256 7.22 -8.50 -10.10
N LEU A 257 7.70 -9.54 -9.40
CA LEU A 257 7.57 -9.68 -7.95
C LEU A 257 8.13 -8.46 -7.21
N SER A 258 9.36 -8.08 -7.53
CA SER A 258 10.05 -6.95 -6.88
C SER A 258 9.31 -5.64 -7.11
N THR A 259 8.82 -5.40 -8.33
CA THR A 259 8.07 -4.17 -8.66
C THR A 259 6.76 -4.09 -7.89
N LEU A 260 5.99 -5.19 -7.86
CA LEU A 260 4.72 -5.23 -7.13
C LEU A 260 4.92 -5.09 -5.61
N GLN A 261 5.96 -5.72 -5.06
CA GLN A 261 6.34 -5.55 -3.64
C GLN A 261 6.74 -4.11 -3.32
N ASN A 262 7.52 -3.46 -4.18
CA ASN A 262 7.90 -2.05 -4.03
C ASN A 262 6.68 -1.12 -4.05
N CYS A 263 5.61 -1.53 -4.73
CA CYS A 263 4.34 -0.81 -4.78
C CYS A 263 3.36 -1.16 -3.65
N GLY A 264 3.78 -2.02 -2.72
CA GLY A 264 3.05 -2.41 -1.52
C GLY A 264 2.00 -3.51 -1.73
N TYR A 265 2.03 -4.22 -2.86
CA TYR A 265 1.21 -5.42 -3.10
C TYR A 265 1.88 -6.68 -2.52
N ARG A 266 1.10 -7.75 -2.40
CA ARG A 266 1.57 -9.10 -2.04
C ARG A 266 1.50 -10.02 -3.26
N PRO A 267 2.52 -10.00 -4.14
CA PRO A 267 2.54 -10.89 -5.28
C PRO A 267 2.94 -12.31 -4.86
N TYR A 268 2.27 -13.31 -5.44
CA TYR A 268 2.62 -14.73 -5.34
C TYR A 268 2.80 -15.28 -6.75
N VAL A 269 3.96 -15.87 -7.04
CA VAL A 269 4.17 -16.59 -8.30
C VAL A 269 3.56 -17.98 -8.17
N GLY A 270 2.59 -18.27 -9.03
CA GLY A 270 1.98 -19.59 -9.11
C GLY A 270 2.52 -20.43 -10.26
N VAL A 271 1.68 -21.31 -10.80
CA VAL A 271 2.04 -22.15 -11.94
C VAL A 271 1.99 -21.36 -13.25
N ASN A 272 2.63 -21.91 -14.29
CA ASN A 272 2.52 -21.39 -15.65
C ASN A 272 1.08 -21.56 -16.18
N TYR A 273 0.64 -20.71 -17.11
CA TYR A 273 -0.71 -20.73 -17.67
C TYR A 273 -1.12 -22.10 -18.25
N SER A 274 -0.18 -22.86 -18.83
CA SER A 274 -0.44 -24.20 -19.39
C SER A 274 -0.77 -25.25 -18.32
N GLU A 275 -0.48 -24.97 -17.05
CA GLU A 275 -0.74 -25.83 -15.88
C GLU A 275 -1.84 -25.26 -14.98
N PHE A 276 -2.36 -24.07 -15.29
CA PHE A 276 -3.33 -23.38 -14.46
C PHE A 276 -4.73 -23.99 -14.65
N VAL A 277 -5.32 -24.46 -13.55
CA VAL A 277 -6.67 -25.05 -13.51
C VAL A 277 -7.63 -24.32 -12.56
N GLY A 278 -7.19 -23.19 -11.99
CA GLY A 278 -8.01 -22.33 -11.12
C GLY A 278 -7.33 -21.91 -9.81
N LEU A 279 -8.01 -21.03 -9.05
CA LEU A 279 -7.51 -20.39 -7.82
C LEU A 279 -7.95 -21.12 -6.54
N LEU A 280 -8.08 -22.45 -6.58
CA LEU A 280 -8.81 -23.27 -5.61
C LEU A 280 -8.38 -23.14 -4.12
N TYR A 281 -7.31 -22.40 -3.80
CA TYR A 281 -6.77 -22.23 -2.45
C TYR A 281 -6.33 -20.79 -2.10
N MET A 282 -6.81 -19.76 -2.81
CA MET A 282 -6.34 -18.37 -2.61
C MET A 282 -7.49 -17.34 -2.55
N PRO A 283 -8.34 -17.35 -1.50
CA PRO A 283 -9.52 -16.49 -1.40
C PRO A 283 -9.22 -14.97 -1.29
N GLU A 284 -7.97 -14.60 -1.06
CA GLU A 284 -7.53 -13.21 -0.87
C GLU A 284 -6.94 -12.58 -2.15
N VAL A 285 -6.84 -13.33 -3.25
CA VAL A 285 -6.36 -12.78 -4.54
C VAL A 285 -7.42 -11.84 -5.11
N ARG A 286 -7.02 -10.63 -5.49
CA ARG A 286 -7.90 -9.68 -6.19
C ARG A 286 -7.39 -9.24 -7.55
N ALA A 287 -6.16 -9.60 -7.91
CA ALA A 287 -5.75 -9.51 -9.30
C ALA A 287 -4.92 -10.72 -9.73
N VAL A 288 -5.07 -11.07 -11.00
CA VAL A 288 -4.17 -12.01 -11.68
C VAL A 288 -3.36 -11.26 -12.71
N TYR A 289 -2.04 -11.38 -12.65
CA TYR A 289 -1.15 -10.98 -13.71
C TYR A 289 -0.82 -12.17 -14.59
N PHE A 290 -1.27 -12.11 -15.84
CA PHE A 290 -0.96 -13.11 -16.84
C PHE A 290 -0.02 -12.49 -17.87
N ALA A 291 1.26 -12.87 -17.79
CA ALA A 291 2.26 -12.58 -18.80
C ALA A 291 3.06 -13.84 -19.10
N THR A 292 3.74 -13.86 -20.25
CA THR A 292 4.60 -14.98 -20.65
C THR A 292 5.85 -14.45 -21.34
N ALA A 293 6.97 -15.16 -21.19
CA ALA A 293 8.18 -14.88 -21.96
C ALA A 293 8.13 -15.57 -23.34
N HIS A 294 8.64 -14.89 -24.38
CA HIS A 294 8.64 -15.36 -25.77
C HIS A 294 9.17 -16.78 -25.96
N SER A 295 10.25 -17.16 -25.25
CA SER A 295 10.91 -18.47 -25.40
C SER A 295 10.15 -19.63 -24.76
N HIS A 296 9.00 -19.38 -24.12
CA HIS A 296 8.28 -20.36 -23.31
C HIS A 296 6.78 -20.47 -23.60
N VAL A 297 6.32 -20.02 -24.77
CA VAL A 297 4.95 -20.29 -25.24
C VAL A 297 4.86 -21.77 -25.68
N PHE A 298 4.49 -22.65 -24.75
CA PHE A 298 4.28 -24.07 -25.01
C PHE A 298 2.94 -24.53 -24.43
N GLY A 299 2.02 -24.98 -25.30
CA GLY A 299 0.75 -25.59 -24.90
C GLY A 299 -0.41 -24.60 -24.77
N ASP A 300 -1.60 -25.16 -24.58
CA ASP A 300 -2.84 -24.39 -24.40
C ASP A 300 -3.13 -24.19 -22.90
N MET A 301 -3.78 -23.08 -22.56
CA MET A 301 -4.36 -22.94 -21.22
C MET A 301 -5.54 -23.93 -21.09
N PRO A 302 -5.57 -24.80 -20.06
CA PRO A 302 -6.69 -25.70 -19.84
C PRO A 302 -8.02 -24.95 -19.78
N ALA A 303 -9.09 -25.54 -20.32
CA ALA A 303 -10.43 -24.93 -20.35
C ALA A 303 -10.92 -24.54 -18.94
N ASP A 304 -10.68 -25.42 -17.96
CA ASP A 304 -11.01 -25.16 -16.54
C ASP A 304 -10.27 -23.93 -16.00
N GLY A 305 -9.01 -23.74 -16.39
CA GLY A 305 -8.24 -22.55 -16.02
C GLY A 305 -8.79 -21.27 -16.63
N GLN A 306 -9.17 -21.31 -17.92
CA GLN A 306 -9.80 -20.17 -18.57
C GLN A 306 -11.12 -19.81 -17.91
N GLN A 307 -11.96 -20.80 -17.65
CA GLN A 307 -13.24 -20.64 -16.98
C GLN A 307 -13.06 -20.07 -15.57
N ALA A 308 -12.06 -20.53 -14.81
CA ALA A 308 -11.78 -19.99 -13.49
C ALA A 308 -11.39 -18.50 -13.49
N LEU A 309 -10.70 -18.02 -14.54
CA LEU A 309 -10.41 -16.57 -14.67
C LEU A 309 -11.64 -15.75 -15.06
N VAL A 310 -12.57 -16.33 -15.83
CA VAL A 310 -13.87 -15.71 -16.13
C VAL A 310 -14.67 -15.60 -14.83
N GLU A 311 -14.80 -16.68 -14.07
CA GLU A 311 -15.51 -16.69 -12.78
C GLU A 311 -14.84 -15.77 -11.75
N PHE A 312 -13.51 -15.68 -11.77
CA PHE A 312 -12.77 -14.74 -10.92
C PHE A 312 -13.18 -13.28 -11.15
N LEU A 313 -13.47 -12.92 -12.40
CA LEU A 313 -13.97 -11.60 -12.76
C LEU A 313 -15.45 -11.40 -12.43
N ASP A 314 -16.21 -12.44 -12.07
CA ASP A 314 -17.60 -12.27 -11.63
C ASP A 314 -17.70 -11.58 -10.26
N THR A 315 -16.59 -11.46 -9.53
CA THR A 315 -16.53 -10.72 -8.28
C THR A 315 -16.11 -9.26 -8.54
N PRO A 316 -16.95 -8.26 -8.23
CA PRO A 316 -16.59 -6.85 -8.38
C PRO A 316 -15.32 -6.45 -7.63
N GLY A 317 -14.46 -5.72 -8.34
CA GLY A 317 -13.14 -5.31 -7.84
C GLY A 317 -12.08 -6.41 -7.87
N ASN A 318 -12.34 -7.54 -8.52
CA ASN A 318 -11.28 -8.41 -9.02
C ASN A 318 -10.82 -7.95 -10.42
N GLY A 319 -9.59 -8.28 -10.79
CA GLY A 319 -9.03 -7.77 -12.04
C GLY A 319 -8.01 -8.67 -12.72
N LEU A 320 -7.93 -8.58 -14.04
CA LEU A 320 -6.88 -9.21 -14.83
C LEU A 320 -5.98 -8.13 -15.43
N ALA A 321 -4.67 -8.27 -15.24
CA ALA A 321 -3.67 -7.49 -15.98
C ALA A 321 -2.92 -8.44 -16.91
N LEU A 322 -2.85 -8.09 -18.19
CA LEU A 322 -2.36 -8.97 -19.24
C LEU A 322 -1.13 -8.35 -19.91
N GLY A 323 -0.08 -9.16 -20.07
CA GLY A 323 1.07 -8.83 -20.90
C GLY A 323 0.81 -9.18 -22.37
N GLU A 324 1.65 -8.65 -23.25
CA GLU A 324 1.57 -8.78 -24.70
C GLU A 324 1.28 -10.19 -25.22
N TRP A 325 2.09 -11.17 -24.82
CA TRP A 325 2.08 -12.51 -25.40
C TRP A 325 0.78 -13.28 -25.14
N VAL A 326 -0.05 -12.83 -24.21
CA VAL A 326 -1.40 -13.38 -24.01
C VAL A 326 -2.23 -13.27 -25.30
N HIS A 327 -2.08 -12.18 -26.04
CA HIS A 327 -2.78 -11.98 -27.31
C HIS A 327 -2.24 -12.84 -28.46
N TYR A 328 -0.96 -13.24 -28.40
CA TYR A 328 -0.44 -14.25 -29.33
C TYR A 328 -1.14 -15.59 -29.10
N ILE A 329 -1.23 -16.00 -27.84
CA ILE A 329 -1.85 -17.25 -27.43
C ILE A 329 -3.35 -17.22 -27.79
N GLU A 330 -4.00 -16.08 -27.64
CA GLU A 330 -5.37 -15.85 -28.12
C GLU A 330 -5.50 -16.03 -29.63
N GLY A 331 -4.68 -15.34 -30.43
CA GLY A 331 -4.71 -15.42 -31.89
C GLY A 331 -4.38 -16.81 -32.44
N ALA A 332 -3.65 -17.63 -31.67
CA ALA A 332 -3.39 -19.04 -31.97
C ALA A 332 -4.60 -19.96 -31.70
N GLY A 333 -5.66 -19.43 -31.06
CA GLY A 333 -6.88 -20.17 -30.74
C GLY A 333 -6.86 -20.87 -29.38
N SER A 334 -5.90 -20.57 -28.51
CA SER A 334 -5.69 -21.27 -27.24
C SER A 334 -6.45 -20.65 -26.05
N LEU A 335 -7.13 -19.50 -26.24
CA LEU A 335 -7.88 -18.78 -25.19
C LEU A 335 -9.37 -18.55 -25.53
N GLN A 336 -10.01 -19.52 -26.18
CA GLN A 336 -11.40 -19.38 -26.69
C GLN A 336 -12.47 -19.08 -25.65
N ILE A 337 -12.25 -19.41 -24.37
CA ILE A 337 -13.18 -19.11 -23.28
C ILE A 337 -12.83 -17.77 -22.65
N LEU A 338 -11.53 -17.49 -22.49
CA LEU A 338 -11.06 -16.27 -21.83
C LEU A 338 -11.18 -15.02 -22.72
N ASN A 339 -11.09 -15.16 -24.04
CA ASN A 339 -11.14 -14.02 -24.96
C ASN A 339 -12.45 -13.19 -24.87
N GLN A 340 -13.56 -13.78 -24.40
CA GLN A 340 -14.84 -13.09 -24.25
C GLN A 340 -14.78 -11.89 -23.28
N VAL A 341 -13.83 -11.90 -22.34
CA VAL A 341 -13.63 -10.82 -21.35
C VAL A 341 -12.54 -9.82 -21.74
N PHE A 342 -11.82 -10.05 -22.85
CA PHE A 342 -10.74 -9.15 -23.26
C PHE A 342 -11.26 -7.76 -23.64
N GLY A 343 -10.40 -6.77 -23.46
CA GLY A 343 -10.66 -5.37 -23.80
C GLY A 343 -10.02 -4.91 -25.10
N ALA A 344 -9.18 -5.74 -25.72
CA ALA A 344 -8.50 -5.43 -26.97
C ALA A 344 -8.22 -6.68 -27.81
N GLU A 345 -8.11 -6.47 -29.11
CA GLU A 345 -7.72 -7.46 -30.10
C GLU A 345 -6.35 -7.11 -30.70
N LEU A 346 -5.61 -8.14 -31.08
CA LEU A 346 -4.32 -8.04 -31.75
C LEU A 346 -4.47 -7.87 -33.25
N ASN A 347 -3.83 -6.84 -33.82
CA ASN A 347 -3.87 -6.58 -35.27
C ASN A 347 -2.56 -6.94 -35.97
N ALA A 348 -1.41 -6.70 -35.34
CA ALA A 348 -0.11 -6.86 -35.97
C ALA A 348 1.02 -7.04 -34.95
N TRP A 349 2.10 -7.68 -35.42
CA TRP A 349 3.36 -7.85 -34.70
C TRP A 349 4.43 -6.95 -35.29
N ARG A 350 5.18 -6.27 -34.42
CA ARG A 350 6.28 -5.41 -34.84
C ARG A 350 7.40 -5.39 -33.82
N THR A 351 8.64 -5.34 -34.28
CA THR A 351 9.84 -5.35 -33.42
C THR A 351 10.33 -3.93 -33.15
N PHE A 352 10.37 -3.54 -31.88
CA PHE A 352 10.95 -2.27 -31.43
C PHE A 352 11.83 -2.46 -30.20
N THR A 353 12.72 -1.50 -29.98
CA THR A 353 13.62 -1.47 -28.81
C THR A 353 13.29 -0.33 -27.85
N LEU A 354 12.48 0.62 -28.29
CA LEU A 354 12.02 1.79 -27.55
C LEU A 354 10.55 2.04 -27.92
N MET A 355 9.74 2.38 -26.92
CA MET A 355 8.36 2.82 -27.09
C MET A 355 8.13 4.11 -26.32
N THR A 356 7.44 5.05 -26.95
CA THR A 356 6.90 6.24 -26.29
C THR A 356 5.47 5.98 -25.85
N PHE A 357 5.21 6.01 -24.55
CA PHE A 357 3.87 5.94 -23.97
C PHE A 357 3.30 7.35 -23.93
N SER A 358 2.21 7.62 -24.64
CA SER A 358 1.54 8.94 -24.62
C SER A 358 0.09 8.81 -24.17
N ARG A 359 -0.28 9.52 -23.11
CA ARG A 359 -1.64 9.48 -22.55
C ARG A 359 -2.66 10.01 -23.55
N VAL A 360 -3.77 9.28 -23.70
CA VAL A 360 -4.89 9.62 -24.59
C VAL A 360 -6.15 9.88 -23.78
N THR A 361 -6.53 8.93 -22.93
CA THR A 361 -7.71 9.04 -22.08
C THR A 361 -7.25 9.19 -20.63
N PRO A 362 -7.40 10.38 -20.01
CA PRO A 362 -7.01 10.56 -18.62
C PRO A 362 -7.79 9.66 -17.67
N ASN A 363 -7.09 9.07 -16.70
CA ASN A 363 -7.68 8.29 -15.63
C ASN A 363 -6.90 8.52 -14.33
N SER A 364 -7.56 9.04 -13.30
CA SER A 364 -6.90 9.47 -12.06
C SER A 364 -6.13 8.37 -11.33
N THR A 365 -6.53 7.11 -11.49
CA THR A 365 -5.87 5.95 -10.89
C THR A 365 -4.64 5.54 -11.70
N LEU A 366 -4.81 5.33 -13.02
CA LEU A 366 -3.71 4.94 -13.90
C LEU A 366 -2.62 6.01 -14.01
N ASP A 367 -3.04 7.27 -14.04
CA ASP A 367 -2.17 8.42 -14.30
C ASP A 367 -1.38 8.89 -13.09
N GLN A 368 -1.63 8.32 -11.90
CA GLN A 368 -1.11 8.84 -10.64
C GLN A 368 0.43 8.87 -10.62
N GLY A 369 1.00 10.08 -10.67
CA GLY A 369 2.44 10.30 -10.70
C GLY A 369 3.13 9.91 -12.01
N VAL A 370 2.41 9.43 -13.02
CA VAL A 370 2.95 9.11 -14.35
C VAL A 370 2.90 10.38 -15.22
N PRO A 371 3.99 10.77 -15.90
CA PRO A 371 3.95 11.89 -16.84
C PRO A 371 2.96 11.62 -17.99
N SER A 372 2.52 12.67 -18.69
CA SER A 372 1.62 12.53 -19.85
C SER A 372 2.28 11.84 -21.04
N SER A 373 3.62 11.86 -21.11
CA SER A 373 4.40 11.10 -22.08
C SER A 373 5.74 10.67 -21.49
N PHE A 374 6.21 9.47 -21.81
CA PHE A 374 7.56 9.00 -21.46
C PHE A 374 8.06 7.89 -22.38
N ASP A 375 9.38 7.78 -22.50
CA ASP A 375 10.03 6.74 -23.29
C ASP A 375 10.41 5.56 -22.38
N CYS A 376 10.27 4.35 -22.91
CA CYS A 376 10.62 3.11 -22.23
C CYS A 376 11.34 2.15 -23.17
N LEU A 377 12.50 1.65 -22.75
CA LEU A 377 13.20 0.58 -23.47
C LEU A 377 12.44 -0.73 -23.27
N LEU A 378 12.25 -1.48 -24.35
CA LEU A 378 11.53 -2.75 -24.33
C LEU A 378 12.50 -3.92 -24.16
N ASP A 379 12.10 -4.95 -23.42
CA ASP A 379 12.83 -6.21 -23.39
C ASP A 379 12.71 -6.92 -24.74
N ILE A 380 13.85 -7.15 -25.39
CA ILE A 380 13.89 -7.70 -26.75
C ILE A 380 14.02 -9.22 -26.65
N TYR A 381 12.93 -9.92 -26.37
CA TYR A 381 12.93 -11.38 -26.36
C TYR A 381 12.87 -12.03 -27.76
N SER A 382 12.92 -11.20 -28.81
CA SER A 382 12.82 -11.42 -30.27
C SER A 382 11.98 -10.32 -30.94
N GLY A 383 11.55 -9.32 -30.14
CA GLY A 383 11.13 -8.01 -30.60
C GLY A 383 9.65 -7.94 -30.91
N THR A 384 8.85 -7.52 -29.93
CA THR A 384 7.42 -7.39 -30.14
C THR A 384 6.85 -6.24 -29.30
N ASP A 385 6.12 -5.35 -29.98
CA ASP A 385 4.93 -4.68 -29.48
C ASP A 385 3.74 -5.31 -30.22
N SER A 386 2.69 -5.66 -29.47
CA SER A 386 1.42 -6.09 -30.05
C SER A 386 0.62 -4.86 -30.41
N HIS A 387 0.34 -4.68 -31.69
CA HIS A 387 -0.54 -3.59 -32.07
C HIS A 387 -1.98 -3.89 -31.64
N LEU A 388 -2.36 -3.40 -30.46
CA LEU A 388 -3.67 -3.61 -29.84
C LEU A 388 -4.69 -2.55 -30.29
N THR A 389 -5.90 -2.99 -30.62
CA THR A 389 -7.07 -2.11 -30.81
C THR A 389 -8.10 -2.43 -29.73
N PRO A 390 -8.60 -1.43 -28.97
CA PRO A 390 -9.69 -1.65 -28.05
C PRO A 390 -10.92 -2.15 -28.80
N ILE A 391 -11.57 -3.18 -28.28
CA ILE A 391 -12.86 -3.63 -28.80
C ILE A 391 -13.99 -2.67 -28.38
N ASN A 392 -15.23 -2.93 -28.81
CA ASN A 392 -16.38 -2.16 -28.34
C ASN A 392 -16.53 -2.28 -26.81
N GLY A 393 -16.56 -1.13 -26.11
CA GLY A 393 -16.52 -1.05 -24.64
C GLY A 393 -15.12 -1.06 -24.03
N GLY A 394 -14.06 -1.20 -24.84
CA GLY A 394 -12.67 -1.01 -24.43
C GLY A 394 -12.26 0.46 -24.49
N VAL A 395 -11.34 0.85 -23.61
CA VAL A 395 -10.77 2.21 -23.51
C VAL A 395 -9.29 2.15 -23.81
N ARG A 396 -8.82 3.08 -24.63
CA ARG A 396 -7.38 3.33 -24.83
C ARG A 396 -6.90 4.38 -23.84
N PHE A 397 -6.02 4.01 -22.91
CA PHE A 397 -5.45 4.94 -21.94
C PHE A 397 -4.16 5.59 -22.45
N TYR A 398 -3.28 4.80 -23.05
CA TYR A 398 -2.00 5.25 -23.59
C TYR A 398 -1.83 4.77 -25.04
N ASN A 399 -1.33 5.65 -25.91
CA ASN A 399 -0.80 5.30 -27.22
C ASN A 399 0.63 4.79 -27.09
N SER A 400 1.03 3.91 -28.00
CA SER A 400 2.42 3.73 -28.41
C SER A 400 2.68 4.61 -29.65
N ASP A 401 3.91 5.09 -29.81
CA ASP A 401 4.39 5.74 -31.04
C ASP A 401 4.61 4.76 -32.20
N ILE A 402 4.31 3.50 -31.95
CA ILE A 402 4.35 2.41 -32.90
C ILE A 402 3.09 2.45 -33.75
N THR A 403 3.25 2.65 -35.04
CA THR A 403 2.14 2.78 -35.98
C THR A 403 1.80 1.48 -36.69
N ASP A 404 0.53 1.29 -37.02
CA ASP A 404 0.08 0.24 -37.94
C ASP A 404 0.47 0.50 -39.41
N ASP A 405 0.13 -0.44 -40.30
CA ASP A 405 0.38 -0.32 -41.74
C ASP A 405 -0.37 0.86 -42.40
N GLY A 406 -1.34 1.45 -41.70
CA GLY A 406 -2.06 2.66 -42.08
C GLY A 406 -1.52 3.95 -41.46
N GLY A 407 -0.45 3.88 -40.65
CA GLY A 407 0.16 5.02 -39.97
C GLY A 407 -0.56 5.48 -38.69
N GLN A 408 -1.51 4.71 -38.15
CA GLN A 408 -2.20 5.04 -36.91
C GLN A 408 -1.41 4.58 -35.69
N PRO A 409 -1.28 5.40 -34.62
CA PRO A 409 -0.63 5.00 -33.38
C PRO A 409 -1.34 3.83 -32.70
N GLY A 410 -0.54 2.89 -32.21
CA GLY A 410 -0.99 1.74 -31.45
C GLY A 410 -1.49 2.08 -30.05
N SER A 411 -2.16 1.12 -29.42
CA SER A 411 -2.55 1.23 -28.02
C SER A 411 -1.49 0.57 -27.15
N ALA A 412 -0.80 1.36 -26.33
CA ALA A 412 0.19 0.83 -25.38
C ALA A 412 -0.48 0.21 -24.14
N VAL A 413 -1.55 0.86 -23.67
CA VAL A 413 -2.36 0.38 -22.54
C VAL A 413 -3.84 0.54 -22.88
N THR A 414 -4.56 -0.57 -22.85
CA THR A 414 -6.02 -0.61 -23.00
C THR A 414 -6.66 -1.23 -21.77
N GLY A 415 -7.90 -0.90 -21.49
CA GLY A 415 -8.66 -1.62 -20.46
C GLY A 415 -10.14 -1.66 -20.75
N ARG A 416 -10.84 -2.57 -20.09
CA ARG A 416 -12.28 -2.77 -20.19
C ARG A 416 -12.83 -3.00 -18.80
N GLN A 417 -13.84 -2.21 -18.45
CA GLN A 417 -14.74 -2.53 -17.34
C GLN A 417 -15.77 -3.52 -17.87
N LEU A 418 -15.91 -4.66 -17.21
CA LEU A 418 -17.02 -5.57 -17.48
C LEU A 418 -18.19 -5.14 -16.59
N PRO A 419 -19.39 -4.89 -17.13
CA PRO A 419 -20.57 -4.59 -16.30
C PRO A 419 -20.77 -5.69 -15.26
N ALA A 420 -21.15 -5.34 -14.02
CA ALA A 420 -21.35 -6.27 -12.90
C ALA A 420 -20.12 -7.08 -12.45
N ARG A 421 -18.94 -6.78 -12.99
CA ARG A 421 -17.79 -7.68 -12.96
C ARG A 421 -16.51 -6.89 -12.71
N GLY A 422 -15.39 -7.61 -12.79
CA GLY A 422 -14.06 -7.07 -12.68
C GLY A 422 -13.60 -6.27 -13.90
N ARG A 423 -12.34 -5.87 -13.85
CA ARG A 423 -11.68 -5.11 -14.92
C ARG A 423 -10.59 -5.92 -15.58
N VAL A 424 -10.41 -5.71 -16.87
CA VAL A 424 -9.28 -6.29 -17.63
C VAL A 424 -8.45 -5.16 -18.20
N LEU A 425 -7.13 -5.22 -18.03
CA LEU A 425 -6.18 -4.27 -18.58
C LEU A 425 -5.11 -5.02 -19.37
N HIS A 426 -4.74 -4.47 -20.51
CA HIS A 426 -3.74 -5.03 -21.40
C HIS A 426 -2.58 -4.06 -21.58
N PHE A 427 -1.37 -4.59 -21.45
CA PHE A 427 -0.15 -3.97 -21.94
C PHE A 427 0.18 -4.56 -23.30
N SER A 428 0.51 -3.69 -24.24
CA SER A 428 0.95 -4.13 -25.56
C SER A 428 2.39 -4.68 -25.58
N SER A 429 3.10 -4.57 -24.46
CA SER A 429 4.49 -5.03 -24.28
C SER A 429 4.64 -6.21 -23.31
N THR A 430 5.77 -6.89 -23.41
CA THR A 430 6.11 -8.06 -22.57
C THR A 430 6.26 -7.71 -21.08
N ASN A 431 6.66 -6.47 -20.74
CA ASN A 431 6.85 -5.96 -19.37
C ASN A 431 7.96 -6.69 -18.60
N GLY A 432 9.10 -6.88 -19.24
CA GLY A 432 10.24 -7.55 -18.64
C GLY A 432 11.09 -6.66 -17.72
N PRO A 433 12.27 -7.14 -17.30
CA PRO A 433 13.16 -6.44 -16.38
C PRO A 433 13.61 -5.05 -16.86
N THR A 434 13.86 -4.88 -18.16
CA THR A 434 14.27 -3.58 -18.73
C THR A 434 13.17 -2.54 -18.59
N GLN A 435 11.93 -2.94 -18.87
CA GLN A 435 10.78 -2.06 -18.77
C GLN A 435 10.46 -1.73 -17.32
N LEU A 436 10.44 -2.74 -16.44
CA LEU A 436 10.15 -2.57 -15.02
C LEU A 436 11.24 -1.80 -14.26
N ALA A 437 12.45 -1.68 -14.82
CA ALA A 437 13.48 -0.79 -14.29
C ALA A 437 13.24 0.70 -14.61
N ASN A 438 12.39 1.03 -15.58
CA ASN A 438 12.02 2.42 -15.87
C ASN A 438 11.00 2.92 -14.84
N GLU A 439 11.34 3.98 -14.10
CA GLU A 439 10.51 4.50 -13.00
C GLU A 439 9.08 4.87 -13.42
N ASN A 440 8.90 5.42 -14.62
CA ASN A 440 7.58 5.81 -15.12
C ASN A 440 6.75 4.58 -15.51
N PHE A 441 7.39 3.61 -16.16
CA PHE A 441 6.73 2.36 -16.52
C PHE A 441 6.39 1.53 -15.28
N ALA A 442 7.32 1.36 -14.33
CA ALA A 442 7.08 0.65 -13.07
C ALA A 442 5.90 1.25 -12.29
N ARG A 443 5.80 2.58 -12.26
CA ARG A 443 4.69 3.29 -11.64
C ARG A 443 3.38 3.08 -12.39
N LEU A 444 3.38 3.18 -13.72
CA LEU A 444 2.21 2.88 -14.55
C LEU A 444 1.75 1.42 -14.36
N PHE A 445 2.70 0.48 -14.32
CA PHE A 445 2.47 -0.93 -14.04
C PHE A 445 1.77 -1.12 -12.69
N CYS A 446 2.27 -0.49 -11.63
CA CYS A 446 1.63 -0.55 -10.31
C CYS A 446 0.26 0.11 -10.23
N ASN A 447 0.06 1.19 -10.98
CA ASN A 447 -1.23 1.87 -11.08
C ASN A 447 -2.25 1.02 -11.85
N ALA A 448 -1.81 0.21 -12.82
CA ALA A 448 -2.68 -0.72 -13.53
C ALA A 448 -3.33 -1.73 -12.57
N PHE A 449 -2.57 -2.26 -11.60
CA PHE A 449 -3.12 -3.11 -10.55
C PHE A 449 -4.14 -2.39 -9.67
N ALA A 450 -3.87 -1.13 -9.31
CA ALA A 450 -4.83 -0.33 -8.56
C ALA A 450 -6.12 -0.09 -9.37
N TRP A 451 -5.99 0.11 -10.68
CA TRP A 451 -7.12 0.31 -11.57
C TRP A 451 -7.94 -0.96 -11.77
N VAL A 452 -7.32 -2.12 -12.00
CA VAL A 452 -8.07 -3.37 -12.22
C VAL A 452 -8.73 -3.90 -10.94
N MET A 453 -8.20 -3.55 -9.77
CA MET A 453 -8.79 -3.89 -8.46
C MET A 453 -9.72 -2.82 -7.92
N GLN A 454 -9.97 -1.75 -8.66
CA GLN A 454 -10.89 -0.72 -8.23
C GLN A 454 -12.30 -1.32 -8.16
N ARG A 455 -12.94 -1.22 -7.00
CA ARG A 455 -14.38 -1.39 -6.90
C ARG A 455 -15.02 -0.10 -7.40
N ASP A 456 -15.96 -0.21 -8.31
CA ASP A 456 -16.86 0.91 -8.54
C ASP A 456 -17.60 1.19 -7.23
N ALA A 457 -17.87 2.46 -6.96
CA ALA A 457 -18.66 2.81 -5.78
C ALA A 457 -20.00 2.07 -5.90
N ALA A 458 -20.39 1.33 -4.87
CA ALA A 458 -21.69 0.66 -4.84
C ALA A 458 -22.75 1.69 -5.22
N VAL A 459 -23.50 1.42 -6.29
CA VAL A 459 -24.57 2.32 -6.70
C VAL A 459 -25.67 2.15 -5.65
N PRO A 460 -26.02 3.19 -4.88
CA PRO A 460 -27.06 3.02 -3.87
C PRO A 460 -28.35 2.52 -4.54
N GLY A 461 -28.88 1.39 -4.09
CA GLY A 461 -30.03 0.75 -4.72
C GLY A 461 -29.69 -0.49 -5.57
N ASP A 462 -28.42 -0.81 -5.80
CA ASP A 462 -27.95 -2.03 -6.46
C ASP A 462 -27.87 -3.17 -5.43
N ALA A 463 -28.93 -3.96 -5.33
CA ALA A 463 -29.12 -4.99 -4.31
C ALA A 463 -28.37 -6.29 -4.64
N ASN A 464 -28.13 -6.57 -5.93
CA ASN A 464 -27.42 -7.77 -6.37
C ASN A 464 -25.91 -7.52 -6.62
N GLY A 465 -25.47 -6.26 -6.59
CA GLY A 465 -24.09 -5.85 -6.83
C GLY A 465 -23.68 -5.91 -8.30
N ASP A 466 -24.63 -5.89 -9.23
CA ASP A 466 -24.40 -5.98 -10.67
C ASP A 466 -24.04 -4.62 -11.31
N GLY A 467 -23.97 -3.58 -10.49
CA GLY A 467 -23.61 -2.24 -10.89
C GLY A 467 -24.72 -1.50 -11.61
N CYS A 468 -25.90 -2.08 -11.80
CA CYS A 468 -27.13 -1.42 -12.26
C CYS A 468 -28.13 -1.30 -11.10
N VAL A 469 -29.12 -0.42 -11.26
CA VAL A 469 -30.29 -0.39 -10.38
C VAL A 469 -31.52 -0.62 -11.24
N ASP A 470 -32.02 -1.85 -11.26
CA ASP A 470 -33.12 -2.26 -12.12
C ASP A 470 -34.24 -3.04 -11.41
N ASP A 471 -35.09 -3.70 -12.18
CA ASP A 471 -36.22 -4.46 -11.66
C ASP A 471 -35.80 -5.67 -10.83
N THR A 472 -34.59 -6.19 -11.04
CA THR A 472 -33.96 -7.23 -10.22
C THR A 472 -33.66 -6.72 -8.82
N ASP A 473 -33.08 -5.52 -8.70
CA ASP A 473 -32.77 -4.92 -7.40
C ASP A 473 -34.01 -4.54 -6.61
N LEU A 474 -35.02 -4.04 -7.32
CA LEU A 474 -36.34 -3.79 -6.74
C LEU A 474 -36.98 -5.08 -6.24
N ALA A 475 -36.90 -6.18 -7.02
CA ALA A 475 -37.43 -7.47 -6.59
C ALA A 475 -36.71 -8.02 -5.35
N ILE A 476 -35.38 -7.90 -5.30
CA ILE A 476 -34.58 -8.32 -4.14
C ILE A 476 -34.95 -7.50 -2.91
N THR A 477 -35.01 -6.17 -3.04
CA THR A 477 -35.37 -5.26 -1.96
C THR A 477 -36.76 -5.55 -1.41
N LEU A 478 -37.75 -5.77 -2.28
CA LEU A 478 -39.10 -6.15 -1.86
C LEU A 478 -39.17 -7.54 -1.21
N SER A 479 -38.31 -8.47 -1.60
CA SER A 479 -38.24 -9.81 -1.00
C SER A 479 -37.64 -9.82 0.41
N LEU A 480 -36.78 -8.85 0.71
CA LEU A 480 -36.11 -8.66 1.99
C LEU A 480 -36.81 -7.63 2.88
N PHE A 481 -37.87 -7.00 2.40
CA PHE A 481 -38.58 -5.93 3.10
C PHE A 481 -39.06 -6.35 4.50
N GLY A 482 -38.69 -5.56 5.52
CA GLY A 482 -38.96 -5.81 6.93
C GLY A 482 -37.99 -6.79 7.61
N GLN A 483 -36.96 -7.30 6.92
CA GLN A 483 -35.89 -8.05 7.56
C GLN A 483 -34.96 -7.12 8.33
N THR A 484 -34.39 -7.63 9.42
CA THR A 484 -33.45 -6.89 10.28
C THR A 484 -32.18 -7.71 10.50
N GLY A 485 -31.03 -7.05 10.51
CA GLY A 485 -29.74 -7.65 10.81
C GLY A 485 -28.60 -7.00 10.02
N PRO A 486 -27.34 -7.17 10.46
CA PRO A 486 -26.20 -6.59 9.78
C PRO A 486 -25.93 -7.28 8.44
N GLY A 487 -25.55 -6.48 7.43
CA GLY A 487 -25.10 -6.99 6.13
C GLY A 487 -26.21 -7.52 5.23
N LEU A 488 -27.45 -7.04 5.39
CA LEU A 488 -28.52 -7.32 4.44
C LEU A 488 -28.21 -6.63 3.10
N PRO A 489 -28.28 -7.35 1.96
CA PRO A 489 -27.87 -6.80 0.67
C PRO A 489 -28.78 -5.67 0.15
N ALA A 490 -29.97 -5.50 0.72
CA ALA A 490 -30.91 -4.43 0.39
C ALA A 490 -31.02 -3.36 1.50
N ASP A 491 -30.14 -3.37 2.51
CA ASP A 491 -30.02 -2.31 3.50
C ASP A 491 -28.95 -1.31 3.00
N PHE A 492 -29.42 -0.27 2.29
CA PHE A 492 -28.57 0.69 1.62
C PHE A 492 -28.18 1.87 2.52
N ASN A 493 -28.91 2.11 3.61
CA ASN A 493 -28.62 3.15 4.57
C ASN A 493 -27.81 2.65 5.79
N ASN A 494 -27.61 1.32 5.90
CA ASN A 494 -26.93 0.60 6.98
C ASN A 494 -27.54 0.85 8.36
N ASP A 495 -28.87 0.93 8.45
CA ASP A 495 -29.59 1.02 9.74
C ASP A 495 -30.00 -0.36 10.30
N GLU A 496 -29.52 -1.43 9.65
CA GLU A 496 -29.77 -2.84 9.97
C GLU A 496 -31.22 -3.27 9.73
N THR A 497 -32.03 -2.50 8.99
CA THR A 497 -33.41 -2.84 8.63
C THR A 497 -33.64 -2.55 7.15
N VAL A 498 -34.28 -3.47 6.42
CA VAL A 498 -34.72 -3.19 5.04
C VAL A 498 -36.13 -2.59 5.08
N ASP A 499 -36.26 -1.28 4.89
CA ASP A 499 -37.54 -0.58 4.99
C ASP A 499 -37.87 0.37 3.82
N ASP A 500 -38.83 1.27 4.02
CA ASP A 500 -39.27 2.22 3.00
C ASP A 500 -38.16 3.21 2.62
N THR A 501 -37.16 3.41 3.47
CA THR A 501 -35.96 4.18 3.19
C THR A 501 -35.10 3.50 2.13
N ASP A 502 -34.87 2.19 2.24
CA ASP A 502 -34.10 1.42 1.26
C ASP A 502 -34.83 1.29 -0.07
N LEU A 503 -36.13 1.05 -0.02
CA LEU A 503 -36.97 1.05 -1.21
C LEU A 503 -36.94 2.42 -1.92
N ALA A 504 -36.94 3.52 -1.17
CA ALA A 504 -36.80 4.86 -1.74
C ALA A 504 -35.42 5.05 -2.38
N ILE A 505 -34.35 4.47 -1.83
CA ILE A 505 -33.00 4.50 -2.40
C ILE A 505 -32.99 3.79 -3.76
N VAL A 506 -33.53 2.57 -3.86
CA VAL A 506 -33.67 1.83 -5.15
C VAL A 506 -34.45 2.65 -6.17
N LEU A 507 -35.63 3.15 -5.80
CA LEU A 507 -36.48 3.90 -6.71
C LEU A 507 -35.86 5.24 -7.15
N SER A 508 -35.09 5.89 -6.26
CA SER A 508 -34.41 7.15 -6.56
C SER A 508 -33.22 6.99 -7.51
N ASN A 509 -32.61 5.81 -7.52
CA ASN A 509 -31.47 5.46 -8.35
C ASN A 509 -31.85 4.53 -9.51
N PHE A 510 -33.13 4.26 -9.71
CA PHE A 510 -33.61 3.33 -10.73
C PHE A 510 -33.16 3.75 -12.13
N GLY A 511 -32.47 2.86 -12.83
CA GLY A 511 -31.84 3.09 -14.13
C GLY A 511 -30.47 3.77 -14.07
N LEU A 512 -29.82 3.84 -12.91
CA LEU A 512 -28.41 4.25 -12.79
C LEU A 512 -27.48 3.02 -12.84
N GLY A 513 -26.20 3.25 -13.16
CA GLY A 513 -25.17 2.22 -13.11
C GLY A 513 -24.96 1.44 -14.43
N CYS A 514 -25.89 1.65 -15.35
CA CYS A 514 -25.83 1.42 -16.79
C CYS A 514 -26.37 2.66 -17.52
#